data_AF-A0AAV4KFZ4-F1
#
_entry.id   AF-A0AAV4KFZ4-F1
#
_cell.length_a   1.000
_cell.length_b   1.000
_cell.length_c   1.000
_cell.angle_alpha   90.00
_cell.angle_beta   90.00
_cell.angle_gamma   90.00
#
_symmetry.space_group_name_H-M   'P 1'
#
loop_
_entity.id
_entity.type
_entity.pdbx_description
1 polymer ?
#
loop_
_entity_poly.entity_id
_entity_poly.type
_entity_poly.pdbx_seq_one_letter_code
_entity_poly.pdbx_strand_id
1 'polypeptide(L)'
;MSISRYELVFTDVTGATQDVVVVERTLYKGSGGHPVYTDPTGIIRAEISDRGEVRVMPSGGHQDPAHAVRARALPENDTEGDTGGDAEGPAGSGPAAPSA
;
A
#
# COMPACT_ATOMS: atom_id res chain seq x y z
N MET A 1 -6.89 -11.03 -2.15
CA MET A 1 -6.02 -10.14 -1.36
C MET A 1 -6.88 -9.30 -0.43
N SER A 2 -6.62 -9.35 0.88
CA SER A 2 -7.18 -8.37 1.82
C SER A 2 -6.23 -7.18 1.86
N ILE A 3 -6.76 -5.96 1.88
CA ILE A 3 -5.90 -4.77 1.99
C ILE A 3 -5.73 -4.45 3.47
N SER A 4 -4.49 -4.58 3.91
CA SER A 4 -4.10 -4.41 5.32
C SER A 4 -3.52 -3.02 5.59
N ARG A 5 -3.04 -2.31 4.54
CA ARG A 5 -2.44 -0.97 4.63
C ARG A 5 -2.85 -0.07 3.48
N TYR A 6 -2.87 1.23 3.74
CA TYR A 6 -3.08 2.26 2.73
C TYR A 6 -2.08 3.40 2.90
N GLU A 7 -1.73 4.06 1.80
CA GLU A 7 -1.12 5.39 1.82
C GLU A 7 -2.22 6.43 1.70
N LEU A 8 -2.30 7.34 2.66
CA LEU A 8 -3.09 8.54 2.58
C LEU A 8 -2.24 9.66 2.02
N VAL A 9 -2.60 10.14 0.83
CA VAL A 9 -1.97 11.28 0.17
C VAL A 9 -2.80 12.51 0.46
N PHE A 10 -2.29 13.39 1.32
CA PHE A 10 -2.85 14.69 1.63
C PHE A 10 -2.29 15.71 0.67
N THR A 11 -3.16 16.34 -0.11
CA THR A 11 -2.77 17.42 -1.01
C THR A 11 -3.19 18.76 -0.41
N ASP A 12 -2.30 19.75 -0.44
CA ASP A 12 -2.64 21.13 -0.10
C ASP A 12 -3.64 21.73 -1.11
N VAL A 13 -4.35 22.79 -0.71
CA VAL A 13 -5.32 23.51 -1.55
C VAL A 13 -4.74 24.01 -2.88
N THR A 14 -3.43 24.26 -2.92
CA THR A 14 -2.71 24.70 -4.12
C THR A 14 -2.30 23.55 -5.04
N GLY A 15 -2.36 22.29 -4.56
CA GLY A 15 -1.81 21.14 -5.28
C GLY A 15 -0.27 21.05 -5.25
N ALA A 16 0.42 22.03 -4.67
CA ALA A 16 1.88 22.14 -4.76
C ALA A 16 2.63 21.17 -3.84
N THR A 17 2.01 20.77 -2.73
CA THR A 17 2.60 19.85 -1.75
C THR A 17 1.70 18.64 -1.55
N GLN A 18 2.35 17.48 -1.42
CA GLN A 18 1.71 16.22 -1.08
C GLN A 18 2.42 15.65 0.14
N ASP A 19 1.65 15.38 1.20
CA ASP A 19 2.11 14.66 2.38
C ASP A 19 1.55 13.23 2.32
N VAL A 20 2.41 12.23 2.54
CA VAL A 20 2.03 10.81 2.41
C VAL A 20 2.19 10.13 3.74
N VAL A 21 1.09 9.58 4.25
CA VAL A 21 1.04 8.88 5.54
C VAL A 21 0.59 7.44 5.32
N VAL A 22 1.38 6.49 5.81
CA VAL A 22 0.98 5.07 5.80
C VAL A 22 0.10 4.79 7.00
N VAL A 23 -1.06 4.19 6.74
CA VAL A 23 -2.03 3.78 7.76
C VAL A 23 -2.28 2.27 7.68
N GLU A 24 -2.43 1.66 8.85
CA GLU A 24 -2.66 0.23 9.00
C GLU A 24 -4.08 -0.05 9.50
N ARG A 25 -4.65 -1.16 9.05
CA ARG A 25 -6.01 -1.55 9.42
C ARG A 25 -6.09 -1.85 10.90
N THR A 26 -7.09 -1.27 11.56
CA THR A 26 -7.41 -1.58 12.95
C THR A 26 -8.56 -2.59 13.05
N LEU A 27 -8.85 -3.03 14.27
CA LEU A 27 -10.02 -3.86 14.57
C LEU A 27 -11.34 -3.06 14.61
N TYR A 28 -11.26 -1.74 14.55
CA TYR A 28 -12.42 -0.86 14.67
C TYR A 28 -13.09 -0.59 13.32
N LYS A 29 -14.38 -0.29 13.36
CA LYS A 29 -15.16 0.22 12.22
C LYS A 29 -15.62 1.64 12.51
N GLY A 30 -15.61 2.47 11.48
CA GLY A 30 -16.03 3.87 11.56
C GLY A 30 -17.55 3.98 11.48
N SER A 31 -18.05 5.21 11.59
CA SER A 31 -19.50 5.48 11.58
C SER A 31 -20.17 5.14 10.26
N GLY A 32 -19.43 5.09 9.15
CA GLY A 32 -19.92 4.61 7.85
C GLY A 32 -19.96 3.09 7.72
N GLY A 33 -19.47 2.34 8.73
CA GLY A 33 -19.43 0.88 8.73
C GLY A 33 -18.20 0.28 8.05
N HIS A 34 -17.26 1.10 7.59
CA HIS A 34 -16.01 0.65 6.97
C HIS A 34 -14.87 0.49 8.00
N PRO A 35 -13.83 -0.29 7.67
CA PRO A 35 -12.67 -0.44 8.56
C PRO A 35 -11.97 0.88 8.81
N VAL A 36 -11.53 1.08 10.05
CA VAL A 36 -10.71 2.22 10.44
C VAL A 36 -9.24 1.85 10.31
N TYR A 37 -8.47 2.75 9.72
CA TYR A 37 -7.03 2.68 9.60
C TYR A 37 -6.39 3.76 10.45
N THR A 38 -5.23 3.46 11.03
CA THR A 38 -4.48 4.39 11.87
C THR A 38 -3.02 4.41 11.45
N ASP A 39 -2.39 5.57 11.52
CA ASP A 39 -0.94 5.63 11.38
C ASP A 39 -0.25 5.14 12.68
N PRO A 40 1.06 4.83 12.63
CA PRO A 40 1.81 4.33 13.79
C PRO A 40 1.82 5.29 14.99
N THR A 41 1.67 6.59 14.78
CA THR A 41 1.60 7.59 15.86
C THR A 41 0.21 7.65 16.50
N GLY A 42 -0.82 7.13 15.84
CA GLY A 42 -2.20 7.17 16.30
C GLY A 42 -2.88 8.54 16.14
N ILE A 43 -2.20 9.51 15.52
CA ILE A 43 -2.70 10.88 15.31
C ILE A 43 -3.70 10.89 14.15
N ILE A 44 -3.33 10.24 13.04
CA ILE A 44 -4.12 10.12 11.83
C ILE A 44 -4.94 8.86 11.90
N ARG A 45 -6.26 9.05 11.90
CA ARG A 45 -7.25 7.98 11.83
C ARG A 45 -8.17 8.23 10.66
N ALA A 46 -8.41 7.22 9.84
CA ALA A 46 -9.28 7.34 8.68
C ALA A 46 -10.15 6.10 8.50
N GLU A 47 -11.41 6.33 8.19
CA GLU A 47 -12.29 5.29 7.68
C GLU A 47 -12.12 5.20 6.17
N ILE A 48 -11.80 4.01 5.65
CA ILE A 48 -11.55 3.80 4.21
C ILE A 48 -12.51 2.72 3.68
N SER A 49 -13.32 3.06 2.68
CA SER A 49 -14.21 2.12 2.02
C SER A 49 -13.45 1.22 1.03
N ASP A 50 -14.06 0.10 0.65
CA ASP A 50 -13.50 -0.81 -0.39
C ASP A 50 -13.37 -0.10 -1.76
N ARG A 51 -14.12 0.99 -1.96
CA ARG A 51 -14.06 1.86 -3.16
C ARG A 51 -12.95 2.92 -3.08
N GLY A 52 -12.17 2.95 -1.99
CA GLY A 52 -11.12 3.94 -1.76
C GLY A 52 -11.62 5.30 -1.29
N GLU A 53 -12.88 5.40 -0.85
CA GLU A 53 -13.40 6.64 -0.25
C GLU A 53 -12.79 6.82 1.14
N VAL A 54 -12.22 7.98 1.41
CA VAL A 54 -11.54 8.28 2.68
C VAL A 54 -12.34 9.28 3.49
N ARG A 55 -12.59 8.94 4.76
CA ARG A 55 -13.14 9.86 5.76
C ARG A 55 -12.16 9.95 6.93
N VAL A 56 -11.39 11.03 6.96
CA VAL A 56 -10.48 11.31 8.08
C VAL A 56 -11.31 11.60 9.33
N MET A 57 -10.90 11.00 10.44
CA MET A 57 -11.48 11.16 11.78
C MET A 57 -10.51 12.03 12.58
N PRO A 58 -10.66 13.38 12.56
CA PRO A 58 -9.81 14.26 13.32
C PRO A 58 -9.96 13.96 14.82
N SER A 59 -8.83 13.89 15.51
CA SER A 59 -8.75 13.66 16.97
C SER A 59 -9.04 14.93 17.78
N GLY A 60 -9.26 16.09 17.14
CA GLY A 60 -9.58 17.38 17.77
C GLY A 60 -10.45 18.29 16.90
N GLY A 61 -11.13 19.26 17.52
CA GLY A 61 -12.04 20.18 16.84
C GLY A 61 -11.33 21.15 15.89
N HIS A 62 -11.92 21.33 14.70
CA HIS A 62 -11.48 22.26 13.64
C HIS A 62 -10.24 21.81 12.84
N GLN A 63 -10.29 20.64 12.22
CA GLN A 63 -9.51 20.41 11.01
C GLN A 63 -10.36 20.84 9.81
N ASP A 64 -9.94 21.92 9.16
CA ASP A 64 -10.58 22.41 7.95
C ASP A 64 -10.55 21.30 6.88
N PRO A 65 -11.69 20.94 6.27
CA PRO A 65 -11.77 19.83 5.31
C PRO A 65 -11.08 20.10 3.97
N ALA A 66 -10.31 21.19 3.83
CA ALA A 66 -9.73 21.63 2.56
C ALA A 66 -8.59 20.74 2.00
N HIS A 67 -8.12 19.73 2.74
CA HIS A 67 -7.13 18.79 2.20
C HIS A 67 -7.82 17.68 1.41
N ALA A 68 -7.54 17.62 0.10
CA ALA A 68 -7.93 16.48 -0.71
C ALA A 68 -7.11 15.26 -0.27
N VAL A 69 -7.77 14.27 0.32
CA VAL A 69 -7.14 13.01 0.76
C VAL A 69 -7.48 11.89 -0.21
N ARG A 70 -6.46 11.19 -0.69
CA ARG A 70 -6.62 9.98 -1.51
C ARG A 70 -5.99 8.78 -0.82
N ALA A 71 -6.72 7.67 -0.77
CA ALA A 71 -6.17 6.39 -0.32
C ALA A 71 -5.58 5.62 -1.50
N ARG A 72 -4.36 5.13 -1.35
CA ARG A 72 -3.75 4.15 -2.24
C ARG A 72 -3.56 2.85 -1.50
N ALA A 73 -4.19 1.81 -2.02
CA ALA A 73 -4.02 0.46 -1.53
C ALA A 73 -2.55 0.06 -1.59
N LEU A 74 -1.97 -0.31 -0.45
CA LEU A 74 -0.72 -1.02 -0.44
C LEU A 74 -1.07 -2.51 -0.40
N PRO A 75 -0.87 -3.26 -1.49
CA PRO A 75 -0.87 -4.71 -1.36
C PRO A 75 0.15 -5.06 -0.27
N GLU A 76 -0.23 -5.96 0.63
CA GLU A 76 0.73 -6.70 1.43
C GLU A 76 1.69 -7.32 0.43
N ASN A 77 2.84 -6.69 0.25
CA ASN A 77 3.76 -7.06 -0.80
C ASN A 77 4.12 -8.51 -0.53
N ASP A 78 3.67 -9.44 -1.37
CA ASP A 78 4.28 -10.75 -1.57
C ASP A 78 5.74 -10.49 -1.95
N THR A 79 6.57 -10.15 -0.97
CA THR A 79 8.02 -10.02 -1.11
C THR A 79 8.60 -11.42 -1.08
N GLU A 80 8.10 -12.26 -1.97
CA GLU A 80 8.78 -13.44 -2.47
C GLU A 80 8.85 -13.23 -3.97
N GLY A 81 9.86 -12.46 -4.37
CA GLY A 81 10.46 -12.70 -5.66
C GLY A 81 10.90 -14.15 -5.68
N ASP A 82 10.07 -15.04 -6.23
CA ASP A 82 10.54 -16.24 -6.89
C ASP A 82 11.21 -15.81 -8.19
N THR A 83 12.35 -15.14 -8.03
CA THR A 83 13.41 -15.07 -9.02
C THR A 83 14.40 -16.17 -8.66
N GLY A 84 13.91 -17.40 -8.59
CA GLY A 84 14.73 -18.59 -8.73
C GLY A 84 15.02 -18.76 -10.21
N GLY A 85 16.10 -18.14 -10.68
CA GLY A 85 16.55 -18.31 -12.05
C GLY A 85 17.11 -19.71 -12.27
N ASP A 86 16.31 -20.63 -12.82
CA ASP A 86 16.83 -21.79 -13.54
C ASP A 86 17.22 -21.37 -14.98
N ALA A 87 18.12 -20.41 -15.08
CA ALA A 87 18.92 -20.20 -16.28
C ALA A 87 20.28 -20.85 -16.02
N GLU A 88 20.31 -22.18 -15.98
CA GLU A 88 21.57 -22.91 -16.16
C GLU A 88 21.99 -22.68 -17.63
N GLY A 89 22.97 -21.78 -17.79
CA GLY A 89 23.56 -21.47 -19.08
C GLY A 89 24.28 -22.69 -19.70
N PRO A 90 24.46 -22.70 -21.02
CA PRO A 90 24.99 -23.84 -21.75
C PRO A 90 26.52 -23.94 -21.61
N ALA A 91 27.02 -25.02 -21.02
CA ALA A 91 28.44 -25.36 -21.11
C ALA A 91 28.66 -26.87 -21.00
N GLY A 92 28.95 -27.51 -22.13
CA GLY A 92 29.30 -28.91 -22.18
C GLY A 92 29.48 -29.44 -23.60
N SER A 93 30.38 -28.82 -24.36
CA SER A 93 30.91 -29.44 -25.59
C SER A 93 31.55 -30.79 -25.24
N GLY A 94 30.87 -31.89 -25.56
CA GLY A 94 31.51 -33.20 -25.68
C GLY A 94 32.09 -33.33 -27.10
N PRO A 95 33.37 -33.69 -27.27
CA PRO A 95 33.96 -33.81 -28.59
C PRO A 95 33.35 -35.00 -29.35
N ALA A 96 33.12 -34.77 -30.64
CA ALA A 96 32.85 -35.82 -31.61
C ALA A 96 34.09 -36.68 -31.88
N ALA A 97 33.85 -37.98 -32.13
CA ALA A 97 34.54 -38.91 -33.06
C ALA A 97 34.88 -40.28 -32.41
N PRO A 98 35.10 -41.35 -33.20
CA PRO A 98 34.42 -41.75 -34.45
C PRO A 98 33.94 -43.22 -34.43
N SER A 99 33.20 -43.59 -35.48
CA SER A 99 32.71 -44.94 -35.81
C SER A 99 33.76 -46.06 -35.71
N ALA A 100 33.28 -47.25 -35.34
CA ALA A 100 33.83 -48.55 -35.72
C ALA A 100 32.69 -49.54 -35.96
#